data_AF-A0A357FYG8-F1
#
_entry.id   AF-A0A357FYG8-F1
#
_cell.length_a   1.000
_cell.length_b   1.000
_cell.length_c   1.000
_cell.angle_alpha   90.00
_cell.angle_beta   90.00
_cell.angle_gamma   90.00
#
_symmetry.space_group_name_H-M   'P 1'
#
loop_
_entity.id
_entity.type
_entity.pdbx_description
1 polymer ?
#
loop_
_entity_poly.entity_id
_entity_poly.type
_entity_poly.pdbx_seq_one_letter_code
_entity_poly.pdbx_strand_id
1 'polypeptide(L)'
;TSTFFSIGHNIYTPEDIKISEPQPDDRPWAAWLYGSVGMATFTDNHIDELEATLGVVGPEALGEQTQKFIHAHVSNSPTPRGWENQLDFEPGLILSWQRRWPVAFHYKWDNFSLRAEPNANISLGNIYTHAGAGMSFIFGPYQGYFQDTPQRVRPSMPG
;
A
#
# COMPACT_ATOMS: atom_id res chain seq x y z
N THR A 1 -14.05 6.77 16.98
CA THR A 1 -13.48 5.59 16.30
C THR A 1 -14.24 5.35 15.01
N SER A 2 -13.54 4.96 13.95
CA SER A 2 -14.10 4.64 12.63
C SER A 2 -13.62 3.25 12.20
N THR A 3 -14.43 2.51 11.46
CA THR A 3 -14.06 1.23 10.87
C THR A 3 -13.97 1.39 9.36
N PHE A 4 -12.94 0.80 8.75
CA PHE A 4 -12.74 0.81 7.32
C PHE A 4 -12.49 -0.60 6.79
N PHE A 5 -12.83 -0.80 5.52
CA PHE A 5 -12.60 -2.03 4.79
C PHE A 5 -11.83 -1.69 3.52
N SER A 6 -10.94 -2.57 3.10
CA SER A 6 -10.23 -2.39 1.82
C SER A 6 -10.03 -3.73 1.13
N ILE A 7 -10.05 -3.67 -0.20
CA ILE A 7 -9.65 -4.76 -1.07
C ILE A 7 -8.51 -4.24 -1.94
N GLY A 8 -7.49 -5.05 -2.16
CA GLY A 8 -6.35 -4.67 -2.98
C GLY A 8 -5.80 -5.85 -3.77
N HIS A 9 -5.19 -5.52 -4.90
CA HIS A 9 -4.51 -6.47 -5.76
C HIS A 9 -3.18 -5.85 -6.21
N ASN A 10 -2.08 -6.36 -5.68
CA ASN A 10 -0.73 -5.94 -6.07
C ASN A 10 -0.13 -6.97 -7.01
N ILE A 11 0.45 -6.50 -8.11
CA ILE A 11 1.07 -7.34 -9.15
C ILE A 11 2.53 -6.93 -9.27
N TYR A 12 3.43 -7.90 -9.21
CA TYR A 12 4.86 -7.74 -9.35
C TYR A 12 5.35 -8.59 -10.51
N THR A 13 6.19 -8.00 -11.36
CA THR A 13 6.79 -8.67 -12.52
C THR A 13 8.25 -8.23 -12.66
N PRO A 14 9.08 -9.01 -13.38
CA PRO A 14 10.33 -8.51 -13.93
C PRO A 14 10.13 -7.28 -14.81
N GLU A 15 11.24 -6.59 -15.11
CA GLU A 15 11.27 -5.42 -15.98
C GLU A 15 10.85 -5.78 -17.42
N ASP A 16 11.43 -6.82 -18.01
CA ASP A 16 11.02 -7.30 -19.34
C ASP A 16 10.02 -8.46 -19.25
N ILE A 17 8.74 -8.10 -19.34
CA ILE A 17 7.60 -9.03 -19.31
C ILE A 17 7.46 -9.94 -20.54
N LYS A 18 8.21 -9.69 -21.63
CA LYS A 18 8.10 -10.47 -22.88
C LYS A 18 8.94 -11.75 -22.85
N ILE A 19 9.81 -11.90 -21.86
CA ILE A 19 10.64 -13.09 -21.64
C ILE A 19 9.78 -14.16 -20.95
N SER A 20 9.81 -15.39 -21.46
CA SER A 20 9.07 -16.53 -20.89
C SER A 20 9.88 -17.32 -19.88
N GLU A 21 11.20 -17.25 -19.97
CA GLU A 21 12.13 -17.98 -19.14
C GLU A 21 12.23 -17.38 -17.72
N PRO A 22 12.63 -18.16 -16.71
CA PRO A 22 12.92 -17.65 -15.38
C PRO A 22 13.96 -16.52 -15.41
N GLN A 23 13.67 -15.44 -14.68
CA GLN A 23 14.55 -14.27 -14.51
C GLN A 23 14.95 -14.14 -13.02
N PRO A 24 15.86 -15.00 -12.50
CA PRO A 24 16.15 -15.08 -11.06
C PRO A 24 16.84 -13.85 -10.48
N ASP A 25 17.45 -13.02 -11.33
CA ASP A 25 18.15 -11.79 -10.94
C ASP A 25 17.23 -10.56 -10.92
N ASP A 26 15.93 -10.73 -11.20
CA ASP A 26 14.91 -9.68 -11.19
C ASP A 26 13.78 -10.02 -10.20
N ARG A 27 12.79 -9.14 -10.06
CA ARG A 27 11.60 -9.39 -9.23
C ARG A 27 10.86 -10.62 -9.74
N PRO A 28 10.41 -11.51 -8.83
CA PRO A 28 9.61 -12.65 -9.23
C PRO A 28 8.27 -12.20 -9.81
N TRP A 29 7.69 -13.04 -10.66
CA TRP A 29 6.28 -12.94 -11.01
C TRP A 29 5.46 -13.30 -9.76
N ALA A 30 4.63 -12.36 -9.31
CA ALA A 30 3.80 -12.59 -8.13
C ALA A 30 2.58 -11.68 -8.14
N ALA A 31 1.49 -12.16 -7.59
CA ALA A 31 0.32 -11.36 -7.28
C ALA A 31 -0.09 -11.58 -5.81
N TRP A 32 -0.56 -10.51 -5.17
CA TRP A 32 -1.09 -10.51 -3.81
C TRP A 32 -2.50 -9.92 -3.86
N LEU A 33 -3.51 -10.78 -3.73
CA LEU A 33 -4.92 -10.40 -3.68
C LEU A 33 -5.41 -10.51 -2.25
N TYR A 34 -5.98 -9.44 -1.71
CA TYR A 34 -6.31 -9.38 -0.29
C TYR A 34 -7.52 -8.52 0.02
N GLY A 35 -8.13 -8.82 1.16
CA GLY A 35 -9.09 -7.98 1.86
C GLY A 35 -8.55 -7.58 3.23
N SER A 36 -9.04 -6.48 3.77
CA SER A 36 -8.66 -5.99 5.09
C SER A 36 -9.85 -5.37 5.82
N VAL A 37 -9.77 -5.45 7.14
CA VAL A 37 -10.62 -4.72 8.06
C VAL A 37 -9.71 -3.95 9.01
N GLY A 38 -10.02 -2.68 9.22
CA GLY A 38 -9.26 -1.83 10.12
C GLY A 38 -10.14 -0.89 10.91
N MET A 39 -9.55 -0.37 11.98
CA MET A 39 -10.18 0.56 12.90
C MET A 39 -9.23 1.72 13.17
N ALA A 40 -9.75 2.94 13.07
CA ALA A 40 -9.05 4.18 13.37
C ALA A 40 -9.65 4.85 14.62
N THR A 41 -8.81 5.15 15.60
CA THR A 41 -9.18 5.92 16.79
C THR A 41 -8.55 7.30 16.71
N PHE A 42 -9.39 8.33 16.79
CA PHE A 42 -8.99 9.72 16.73
C PHE A 42 -8.92 10.27 18.16
N THR A 43 -7.75 10.79 18.51
CA THR A 43 -7.49 11.51 19.76
C THR A 43 -7.11 12.95 19.41
N ASP A 44 -7.10 13.85 20.41
CA ASP A 44 -6.79 15.28 20.22
C ASP A 44 -5.47 15.54 19.48
N ASN A 45 -4.46 14.68 19.63
CA ASN A 45 -3.13 14.88 19.08
C ASN A 45 -2.61 13.74 18.18
N HIS A 46 -3.33 12.61 18.06
CA HIS A 46 -2.88 11.48 17.27
C HIS A 46 -4.03 10.63 16.75
N ILE A 47 -3.73 9.85 15.70
CA ILE A 47 -4.62 8.84 15.14
C ILE A 47 -3.90 7.50 15.28
N ASP A 48 -4.58 6.52 15.88
CA ASP A 48 -4.14 5.12 15.90
C ASP A 48 -4.98 4.30 14.95
N GLU A 49 -4.32 3.53 14.09
CA GLU A 49 -4.95 2.57 13.18
C GLU A 49 -4.48 1.16 13.52
N LEU A 50 -5.43 0.24 13.61
CA LEU A 50 -5.19 -1.20 13.67
C LEU A 50 -5.85 -1.85 12.45
N GLU A 51 -5.13 -2.73 11.77
CA GLU A 51 -5.62 -3.39 10.56
C GLU A 51 -5.25 -4.88 10.56
N ALA A 52 -6.21 -5.73 10.20
CA ALA A 52 -5.99 -7.13 9.88
C ALA A 52 -6.23 -7.34 8.40
N THR A 53 -5.25 -7.92 7.72
CA THR A 53 -5.26 -8.16 6.27
C THR A 53 -5.14 -9.66 6.00
N LEU A 54 -6.03 -10.19 5.18
CA LEU A 54 -6.06 -11.59 4.75
C LEU A 54 -6.06 -11.67 3.24
N GLY A 55 -5.34 -12.62 2.67
CA GLY A 55 -5.25 -12.77 1.23
C GLY A 55 -4.48 -14.01 0.79
N VAL A 56 -4.16 -14.04 -0.49
CA VAL A 56 -3.40 -15.12 -1.12
C VAL A 56 -2.32 -14.56 -2.05
N VAL A 57 -1.15 -15.19 -2.04
CA VAL A 57 -0.10 -15.07 -3.07
C VAL A 57 -0.21 -16.25 -4.02
N GLY A 58 0.12 -16.04 -5.28
CA GLY A 58 0.26 -17.10 -6.29
C GLY A 58 -0.83 -17.07 -7.37
N PRO A 59 -1.01 -18.16 -8.13
CA PRO A 59 -1.98 -18.21 -9.23
C PRO A 59 -3.41 -17.82 -8.84
N GLU A 60 -3.82 -18.16 -7.62
CA GLU A 60 -5.12 -17.86 -7.02
C GLU A 60 -5.35 -16.36 -6.80
N ALA A 61 -4.29 -15.55 -6.78
CA ALA A 61 -4.41 -14.09 -6.72
C ALA A 61 -4.81 -13.47 -8.07
N LEU A 62 -4.85 -14.26 -9.15
CA LEU A 62 -5.29 -13.88 -10.50
C LEU A 62 -4.44 -12.78 -11.16
N GLY A 63 -3.15 -12.76 -10.86
CA GLY A 63 -2.19 -11.78 -11.42
C GLY A 63 -2.09 -11.83 -12.93
N GLU A 64 -1.88 -13.03 -13.48
CA GLU A 64 -1.76 -13.27 -14.92
C GLU A 64 -2.99 -12.78 -15.69
N GLN A 65 -4.16 -13.21 -15.23
CA GLN A 65 -5.44 -12.92 -15.86
C GLN A 65 -5.71 -11.42 -15.83
N THR A 66 -5.45 -10.77 -14.69
CA THR A 66 -5.64 -9.32 -14.53
C THR A 66 -4.69 -8.53 -15.43
N GLN A 67 -3.39 -8.86 -15.42
CA GLN A 67 -2.42 -8.15 -16.24
C GLN A 67 -2.69 -8.35 -17.74
N LYS A 68 -2.94 -9.59 -18.19
CA LYS A 68 -3.28 -9.88 -19.60
C LYS A 68 -4.57 -9.18 -20.02
N PHE A 69 -5.59 -9.13 -19.15
CA PHE A 69 -6.84 -8.43 -19.45
C PHE A 69 -6.61 -6.94 -19.66
N ILE A 70 -5.91 -6.27 -18.74
CA ILE A 70 -5.60 -4.83 -18.84
C ILE A 70 -4.75 -4.56 -20.08
N HIS A 71 -3.69 -5.35 -20.30
CA HIS A 71 -2.79 -5.17 -21.43
C HIS A 71 -3.51 -5.31 -22.78
N ALA A 72 -4.42 -6.28 -22.90
CA ALA A 72 -5.14 -6.53 -24.14
C ALA A 72 -6.30 -5.55 -24.38
N HIS A 73 -7.02 -5.13 -23.34
CA HIS A 73 -8.31 -4.43 -23.51
C HIS A 73 -8.31 -2.97 -23.05
N VAL A 74 -7.34 -2.56 -22.23
CA VAL A 74 -7.32 -1.23 -21.61
C VAL A 74 -6.12 -0.41 -22.06
N SER A 75 -4.91 -0.98 -21.98
CA SER A 75 -3.67 -0.23 -22.23
C SER A 75 -2.98 -0.55 -23.56
N ASN A 76 -3.42 -1.56 -24.30
CA ASN A 76 -2.77 -2.05 -25.53
C ASN A 76 -1.26 -2.28 -25.34
N SER A 77 -0.89 -2.92 -24.22
CA SER A 77 0.49 -3.18 -23.82
C SER A 77 0.94 -4.59 -24.24
N PRO A 78 2.25 -4.87 -24.31
CA PRO A 78 2.75 -6.18 -24.71
C PRO A 78 2.20 -7.32 -23.85
N THR A 79 1.93 -8.47 -24.45
CA THR A 79 1.45 -9.65 -23.71
C THR A 79 2.55 -10.18 -22.77
N PRO A 80 2.29 -10.28 -21.45
CA PRO A 80 3.24 -10.87 -20.52
C PRO A 80 3.37 -12.38 -20.76
N ARG A 81 4.60 -12.90 -20.75
CA ARG A 81 4.90 -14.31 -21.12
C ARG A 81 5.51 -15.16 -20.01
N GLY A 82 5.92 -14.57 -18.88
CA GLY A 82 6.64 -15.28 -17.83
C GLY A 82 5.81 -15.78 -16.63
N TRP A 83 4.48 -15.64 -16.66
CA TRP A 83 3.58 -15.98 -15.54
C TRP A 83 3.63 -17.46 -15.10
N GLU A 84 4.12 -18.36 -15.95
CA GLU A 84 4.39 -19.77 -15.59
C GLU A 84 5.50 -19.91 -14.53
N ASN A 85 6.32 -18.87 -14.31
CA ASN A 85 7.40 -18.85 -13.32
C ASN A 85 7.01 -18.07 -12.04
N GLN A 86 5.71 -17.88 -11.78
CA GLN A 86 5.26 -17.13 -10.62
C GLN A 86 5.46 -17.89 -9.30
N LEU A 87 5.43 -17.14 -8.19
CA LEU A 87 5.44 -17.74 -6.85
C LEU A 87 4.24 -18.67 -6.65
N ASP A 88 4.47 -19.75 -5.90
CA ASP A 88 3.44 -20.73 -5.55
C ASP A 88 2.36 -20.14 -4.63
N PHE A 89 1.26 -20.88 -4.49
CA PHE A 89 0.17 -20.54 -3.59
C PHE A 89 0.65 -20.40 -2.14
N GLU A 90 0.39 -19.23 -1.54
CA GLU A 90 0.61 -19.00 -0.12
C GLU A 90 -0.53 -18.16 0.50
N PRO A 91 -1.26 -18.67 1.51
CA PRO A 91 -2.20 -17.85 2.26
C PRO A 91 -1.45 -16.84 3.12
N GLY A 92 -1.90 -15.59 3.11
CA GLY A 92 -1.27 -14.51 3.84
C GLY A 92 -2.14 -13.92 4.95
N LEU A 93 -1.50 -13.62 6.08
CA LEU A 93 -2.05 -12.83 7.17
C LEU A 93 -1.05 -11.75 7.57
N ILE A 94 -1.54 -10.52 7.70
CA ILE A 94 -0.78 -9.39 8.24
C ILE A 94 -1.62 -8.70 9.32
N LEU A 95 -1.00 -8.40 10.45
CA LEU A 95 -1.51 -7.51 11.48
C LEU A 95 -0.66 -6.24 11.48
N SER A 96 -1.31 -5.09 11.35
CA SER A 96 -0.64 -3.79 11.29
C SER A 96 -1.16 -2.84 12.36
N TRP A 97 -0.25 -2.06 12.93
CA TRP A 97 -0.55 -0.90 13.75
C TRP A 97 0.18 0.31 13.19
N GLN A 98 -0.49 1.45 13.17
CA GLN A 98 0.11 2.73 12.80
C GLN A 98 -0.37 3.83 13.73
N ARG A 99 0.56 4.68 14.17
CA ARG A 99 0.26 5.94 14.83
C ARG A 99 0.72 7.11 13.98
N ARG A 100 -0.16 8.09 13.79
CA ARG A 100 0.13 9.36 13.13
C ARG A 100 -0.11 10.51 14.08
N TRP A 101 0.67 11.58 13.94
CA TRP A 101 0.43 12.86 14.62
C TRP A 101 0.11 13.92 13.55
N PRO A 102 -1.17 14.06 13.13
CA PRO A 102 -1.54 14.87 11.97
C PRO A 102 -1.10 16.33 12.07
N VAL A 103 -0.98 16.86 13.29
CA VAL A 103 -0.61 18.26 13.56
C VAL A 103 0.50 18.33 14.62
N ALA A 104 1.65 17.70 14.39
CA ALA A 104 2.79 17.83 15.31
C ALA A 104 3.44 19.22 15.24
N PHE A 105 3.40 19.83 14.06
CA PHE A 105 3.82 21.21 13.84
C PHE A 105 2.85 21.88 12.87
N HIS A 106 2.48 23.11 13.15
CA HIS A 106 1.65 23.92 12.26
C HIS A 106 2.09 25.38 12.33
N TYR A 107 2.55 25.90 11.20
CA TYR A 107 2.93 27.30 11.05
C TYR A 107 2.06 27.95 9.98
N LYS A 108 1.40 29.04 10.36
CA LYS A 108 0.60 29.85 9.45
C LYS A 108 1.35 31.15 9.16
N TRP A 109 1.45 31.49 7.88
CA TRP A 109 2.00 32.76 7.40
C TRP A 109 1.09 33.30 6.30
N ASP A 110 0.49 34.46 6.57
CA ASP A 110 -0.47 35.12 5.68
C ASP A 110 -1.56 34.13 5.18
N ASN A 111 -1.59 33.86 3.87
CA ASN A 111 -2.53 32.98 3.21
C ASN A 111 -2.03 31.53 3.06
N PHE A 112 -0.90 31.18 3.67
CA PHE A 112 -0.28 29.86 3.58
C PHE A 112 -0.15 29.17 4.95
N SER A 113 -0.04 27.85 4.90
CA SER A 113 0.27 27.02 6.06
C SER A 113 1.30 25.96 5.70
N LEU A 114 2.15 25.65 6.67
CA LEU A 114 3.05 24.50 6.67
C LEU A 114 2.69 23.61 7.85
N ARG A 115 2.52 22.31 7.60
CA ARG A 115 2.25 21.30 8.61
C ARG A 115 3.27 20.17 8.53
N ALA A 116 3.66 19.63 9.67
CA ALA A 116 4.40 18.37 9.75
C ALA A 116 3.56 17.29 10.42
N GLU A 117 3.57 16.11 9.81
CA GLU A 117 2.87 14.91 10.26
C GLU A 117 3.86 13.74 10.41
N PRO A 118 4.47 13.59 11.59
CA PRO A 118 5.20 12.39 11.96
C PRO A 118 4.28 11.16 12.02
N ASN A 119 4.86 9.99 11.77
CA ASN A 119 4.19 8.71 11.88
C ASN A 119 5.15 7.60 12.29
N ALA A 120 4.60 6.54 12.88
CA ALA A 120 5.26 5.28 13.17
C ALA A 120 4.33 4.11 12.84
N ASN A 121 4.89 2.99 12.37
CA ASN A 121 4.14 1.80 11.98
C ASN A 121 4.89 0.52 12.34
N ILE A 122 4.12 -0.54 12.57
CA ILE A 122 4.60 -1.91 12.77
C ILE A 122 3.63 -2.84 12.04
N SER A 123 4.16 -3.78 11.26
CA SER A 123 3.40 -4.84 10.61
C SER A 123 4.05 -6.18 10.86
N LEU A 124 3.26 -7.18 11.23
CA LEU A 124 3.68 -8.55 11.50
C LEU A 124 2.86 -9.51 10.63
N GLY A 125 3.52 -10.38 9.87
CA GLY A 125 2.86 -11.31 8.97
C GLY A 125 3.83 -12.19 8.20
N ASN A 126 3.30 -13.23 7.55
CA ASN A 126 4.10 -14.12 6.71
C ASN A 126 4.42 -13.54 5.32
N ILE A 127 3.62 -12.57 4.85
CA ILE A 127 3.88 -11.87 3.58
C ILE A 127 4.96 -10.79 3.76
N TYR A 128 4.88 -10.02 4.84
CA TYR A 128 5.94 -9.09 5.25
C TYR A 128 5.86 -8.82 6.75
N THR A 129 7.02 -8.55 7.33
CA THR A 129 7.18 -8.11 8.71
C THR A 129 8.16 -6.93 8.74
N HIS A 130 7.71 -5.78 9.25
CA HIS A 130 8.53 -4.57 9.32
C HIS A 130 8.07 -3.63 10.42
N ALA A 131 8.91 -2.65 10.72
CA ALA A 131 8.56 -1.49 11.52
C ALA A 131 9.23 -0.27 10.89
N GLY A 132 8.61 0.90 11.04
CA GLY A 132 9.14 2.13 10.47
C GLY A 132 8.60 3.38 11.16
N ALA A 133 9.26 4.50 10.87
CA ALA A 133 8.80 5.83 11.23
C ALA A 133 9.13 6.79 10.10
N GLY A 134 8.34 7.85 9.96
CA GLY A 134 8.50 8.83 8.91
C GLY A 134 7.83 10.15 9.26
N MET A 135 7.94 11.13 8.37
CA MET A 135 7.31 12.44 8.55
C MET A 135 6.89 13.00 7.19
N SER A 136 5.64 13.43 7.08
CA SER A 136 5.14 14.14 5.91
C SER A 136 5.13 15.64 6.18
N PHE A 137 5.45 16.44 5.17
CA PHE A 137 5.26 17.89 5.20
C PHE A 137 4.17 18.28 4.22
N ILE A 138 3.26 19.14 4.66
CA ILE A 138 2.13 19.62 3.87
C ILE A 138 2.22 21.13 3.81
N PHE A 139 2.39 21.67 2.61
CA PHE A 139 2.43 23.10 2.34
C PHE A 139 1.29 23.46 1.38
N GLY A 140 0.55 24.50 1.71
CA GLY A 140 -0.53 24.99 0.84
C GLY A 140 -1.29 26.18 1.42
N PRO A 141 -2.27 26.70 0.66
CA PRO A 141 -3.12 27.79 1.12
C PRO A 141 -3.84 27.44 2.44
N TYR A 142 -3.95 28.40 3.35
CA TYR A 142 -4.72 28.25 4.57
C TYR A 142 -6.22 28.38 4.27
N GLN A 143 -6.96 27.28 4.36
CA GLN A 143 -8.39 27.24 4.03
C GLN A 143 -9.34 27.33 5.24
N GLY A 144 -8.83 27.56 6.45
CA GLY A 144 -9.66 27.71 7.66
C GLY A 144 -10.29 26.43 8.21
N TYR A 145 -10.24 25.32 7.46
CA TYR A 145 -10.73 24.00 7.88
C TYR A 145 -9.60 22.97 7.88
N PHE A 146 -9.69 21.97 8.76
CA PHE A 146 -8.75 20.86 8.78
C PHE A 146 -9.03 19.91 7.62
N GLN A 147 -8.05 19.73 6.74
CA GLN A 147 -8.01 18.65 5.77
C GLN A 147 -6.95 17.65 6.23
N ASP A 148 -7.34 16.39 6.31
CA ASP A 148 -6.43 15.28 6.60
C ASP A 148 -5.58 14.95 5.36
N THR A 149 -4.46 14.26 5.57
CA THR A 149 -3.65 13.75 4.45
C THR A 149 -4.44 12.74 3.62
N PRO A 150 -4.26 12.73 2.30
CA PRO A 150 -4.82 11.67 1.46
C PRO A 150 -4.41 10.29 1.97
N GLN A 151 -5.30 9.32 1.84
CA GLN A 151 -4.98 7.94 2.20
C GLN A 151 -3.83 7.43 1.32
N ARG A 152 -2.87 6.74 1.97
CA ARG A 152 -1.78 6.07 1.27
C ARG A 152 -2.22 4.65 0.93
N VAL A 153 -2.00 4.23 -0.32
CA VAL A 153 -2.21 2.83 -0.73
C VAL A 153 -1.18 1.97 0.00
N ARG A 154 -1.65 0.88 0.61
CA ARG A 154 -0.82 -0.10 1.33
C ARG A 154 -0.63 -1.36 0.47
N PRO A 155 0.49 -2.10 0.61
CA PRO A 155 1.64 -1.79 1.44
C PRO A 155 2.47 -0.68 0.79
N SER A 156 2.65 0.44 1.49
CA SER A 156 3.72 1.37 1.19
C SER A 156 4.84 1.06 2.18
N MET A 157 6.01 0.70 1.67
CA MET A 157 7.20 0.68 2.51
C MET A 157 7.39 2.09 3.09
N PRO A 158 7.82 2.23 4.35
CA PRO A 158 8.17 3.53 4.89
C PRO A 158 9.32 4.12 4.07
N GLY A 159 9.03 5.22 3.40
CA GLY A 159 9.93 6.04 2.60
C GLY A 159 9.39 7.47 2.55
#